data_AF-A0A7Y8BVF5-F1
#
_entry.id   AF-A0A7Y8BVF5-F1
#
_cell.length_a   1.000
_cell.length_b   1.000
_cell.length_c   1.000
_cell.angle_alpha   90.00
_cell.angle_beta   90.00
_cell.angle_gamma   90.00
#
_symmetry.space_group_name_H-M   'P 1'
#
loop_
_entity.id
_entity.type
_entity.pdbx_description
1 polymer ?
#
loop_
_entity_poly.entity_id
_entity_poly.type
_entity_poly.pdbx_seq_one_letter_code
_entity_poly.pdbx_strand_id
1 'polypeptide(L)'
;MTRSAGTLALAEITISSKQRPNPPMPADSWGINIGAVTTFPEGLLVEVPPWGDDMDIGDSVNVRLNNQVMTSGFIGDNSQIGKSVPLFIESDRLTTGYFILDYTVTLPGTDPDPSPRTNVYIKLTRPGGRDLDPGTPGHSELHMVIPEDILLEGVDADT
;
A
#
# COMPACT_ATOMS: atom_id res chain seq x y z
N MET A 1 14.75 30.41 12.96
CA MET A 1 13.35 30.80 12.66
C MET A 1 12.46 29.82 13.40
N THR A 2 11.58 30.29 14.28
CA THR A 2 10.63 29.42 14.98
C THR A 2 9.53 29.04 13.99
N ARG A 3 9.47 27.76 13.60
CA ARG A 3 8.41 27.24 12.74
C ARG A 3 7.07 27.45 13.43
N SER A 4 6.12 28.08 12.75
CA SER A 4 4.79 28.33 13.30
C SER A 4 4.00 27.03 13.28
N ALA A 5 3.22 26.76 14.33
CA ALA A 5 2.36 25.58 14.45
C ALA A 5 1.11 25.70 13.55
N GLY A 6 1.32 25.86 12.24
CA GLY A 6 0.27 25.78 11.23
C GLY A 6 0.14 24.34 10.73
N THR A 7 -1.09 23.93 10.40
CA THR A 7 -1.36 22.62 9.79
C THR A 7 -0.58 22.47 8.49
N LEU A 8 0.24 21.42 8.39
CA LEU A 8 0.95 21.08 7.16
C LEU A 8 0.01 20.70 6.02
N ALA A 9 0.34 21.14 4.80
CA ALA A 9 -0.34 20.70 3.59
C ALA A 9 0.20 19.35 3.11
N LEU A 10 -0.23 18.26 3.76
CA LEU A 10 0.22 16.90 3.46
C LEU A 10 -0.54 16.28 2.28
N ALA A 11 0.21 15.62 1.38
CA ALA A 11 -0.35 14.86 0.27
C ALA A 11 -0.64 13.40 0.65
N GLU A 12 -1.36 12.68 -0.20
CA GLU A 12 -1.61 11.25 -0.01
C GLU A 12 -0.32 10.43 -0.14
N ILE A 13 -0.17 9.38 0.66
CA ILE A 13 1.00 8.47 0.55
C ILE A 13 1.06 7.82 -0.82
N THR A 14 2.27 7.68 -1.36
CA THR A 14 2.50 7.06 -2.66
C THR A 14 2.92 5.61 -2.48
N ILE A 15 2.32 4.72 -3.28
CA ILE A 15 2.65 3.29 -3.33
C ILE A 15 2.86 2.97 -4.80
N SER A 16 4.11 2.89 -5.24
CA SER A 16 4.45 2.70 -6.66
C SER A 16 3.93 1.37 -7.24
N SER A 17 3.76 0.35 -6.39
CA SER A 17 3.28 -0.99 -6.75
C SER A 17 1.77 -1.18 -6.64
N LYS A 18 0.99 -0.11 -6.37
CA LYS A 18 -0.46 -0.22 -6.19
C LYS A 18 -1.19 -0.56 -7.49
N GLN A 19 -2.20 -1.42 -7.37
CA GLN A 19 -3.03 -1.84 -8.49
C GLN A 19 -4.43 -1.27 -8.36
N ARG A 20 -5.05 -0.97 -9.51
CA ARG A 20 -6.47 -0.57 -9.52
C ARG A 20 -7.34 -1.67 -8.92
N PRO A 21 -8.44 -1.32 -8.25
CA PRO A 21 -9.41 -2.29 -7.77
C PRO A 21 -9.90 -3.15 -8.92
N ASN A 22 -9.85 -4.47 -8.72
CA ASN A 22 -10.54 -5.45 -9.54
C ASN A 22 -11.56 -6.15 -8.64
N PRO A 23 -12.84 -6.28 -9.06
CA PRO A 23 -13.85 -6.99 -8.27
C PRO A 23 -13.33 -8.35 -7.77
N PRO A 24 -13.65 -8.74 -6.52
CA PRO A 24 -14.64 -8.16 -5.62
C PRO A 24 -14.14 -7.01 -4.70
N MET A 25 -13.00 -6.39 -5.02
CA MET A 25 -12.43 -5.29 -4.22
C MET A 25 -13.26 -3.99 -4.34
N PRO A 26 -13.51 -3.22 -3.26
CA PRO A 26 -14.18 -1.93 -3.30
C PRO A 26 -13.49 -0.95 -4.26
N ALA A 27 -14.30 -0.23 -5.04
CA ALA A 27 -13.82 0.66 -6.10
C ALA A 27 -13.00 1.87 -5.59
N ASP A 28 -13.10 2.19 -4.30
CA ASP A 28 -12.39 3.29 -3.63
C ASP A 28 -11.07 2.83 -2.96
N SER A 29 -10.62 1.61 -3.22
CA SER A 29 -9.41 1.04 -2.61
C SER A 29 -8.32 0.71 -3.62
N TRP A 30 -7.07 0.72 -3.15
CA TRP A 30 -5.91 0.28 -3.91
C TRP A 30 -5.50 -1.15 -3.54
N GLY A 31 -5.21 -1.96 -4.55
CA GLY A 31 -4.80 -3.35 -4.37
C GLY A 31 -3.29 -3.45 -4.14
N ILE A 32 -2.90 -4.21 -3.12
CA ILE A 32 -1.50 -4.53 -2.84
C ILE A 32 -1.37 -6.05 -2.84
N ASN A 33 -0.67 -6.60 -3.81
CA ASN A 33 -0.48 -8.05 -3.93
C ASN A 33 0.79 -8.52 -3.19
N ILE A 34 0.90 -9.83 -2.99
CA ILE A 34 2.12 -10.44 -2.41
C ILE A 34 3.40 -9.99 -3.13
N GLY A 35 3.35 -9.88 -4.47
CA GLY A 35 4.50 -9.44 -5.27
C GLY A 35 4.98 -8.04 -4.88
N ALA A 36 4.08 -7.08 -4.66
CA ALA A 36 4.42 -5.74 -4.21
C ALA A 36 5.15 -5.73 -2.86
N VAL A 37 4.77 -6.64 -1.96
CA VAL A 37 5.36 -6.77 -0.62
C VAL A 37 6.71 -7.50 -0.67
N THR A 38 6.85 -8.50 -1.53
CA THR A 38 8.07 -9.33 -1.61
C THR A 38 9.07 -8.85 -2.67
N THR A 39 8.78 -7.75 -3.38
CA THR A 39 9.69 -7.20 -4.40
C THR A 39 11.00 -6.74 -3.76
N PHE A 40 10.93 -6.14 -2.58
CA PHE A 40 12.09 -5.73 -1.79
C PHE A 40 12.22 -6.63 -0.56
N PRO A 41 13.45 -7.04 -0.18
CA PRO A 41 13.68 -7.81 1.05
C PRO A 41 13.11 -7.15 2.31
N GLU A 42 13.09 -5.82 2.36
CA GLU A 42 12.61 -5.00 3.46
C GLU A 42 11.08 -4.94 3.57
N GLY A 43 10.36 -5.33 2.52
CA GLY A 43 8.90 -5.39 2.47
C GLY A 43 8.27 -4.40 1.50
N LEU A 44 7.10 -3.88 1.87
CA LEU A 44 6.35 -2.96 1.01
C LEU A 44 6.97 -1.56 1.03
N LEU A 45 7.46 -1.12 -0.12
CA LEU A 45 7.91 0.27 -0.32
C LEU A 45 6.71 1.22 -0.35
N VAL A 46 6.75 2.22 0.51
CA VAL A 46 5.84 3.37 0.52
C VAL A 46 6.66 4.66 0.48
N GLU A 47 6.14 5.68 -0.17
CA GLU A 47 6.82 6.94 -0.36
C GLU A 47 5.97 8.06 0.23
N VAL A 48 6.53 8.75 1.22
CA VAL A 48 5.91 9.92 1.83
C VAL A 48 6.30 11.14 1.01
N PRO A 49 5.35 11.85 0.38
CA PRO A 49 5.67 13.03 -0.42
C PRO A 49 6.25 14.15 0.44
N PRO A 50 7.08 15.04 -0.15
CA PRO A 50 7.57 16.22 0.56
C PRO A 50 6.40 17.14 0.93
N TRP A 51 6.44 17.75 2.11
CA TRP A 51 5.39 18.64 2.62
C TRP A 51 5.70 20.13 2.37
N GLY A 52 6.17 20.42 1.16
CA GLY A 52 6.47 21.78 0.71
C GLY A 52 7.69 22.40 1.39
N ASP A 53 7.66 23.73 1.51
CA ASP A 53 8.77 24.53 2.06
C ASP A 53 8.96 24.33 3.58
N ASP A 54 8.02 23.66 4.25
CA ASP A 54 8.10 23.31 5.67
C ASP A 54 8.90 22.04 5.93
N MET A 55 9.40 21.33 4.90
CA MET A 55 10.27 20.17 5.08
C MET A 55 11.69 20.56 5.47
N ASP A 56 12.20 20.06 6.60
CA ASP A 56 13.56 20.36 7.07
C ASP A 56 14.12 19.27 7.98
N ILE A 57 15.41 19.39 8.28
CA ILE A 57 16.11 18.52 9.22
C ILE A 57 15.46 18.62 10.60
N GLY A 58 15.21 17.48 11.23
CA GLY A 58 14.49 17.44 12.51
C GLY A 58 13.08 16.89 12.41
N ASP A 59 12.51 16.89 11.22
CA ASP A 59 11.15 16.40 11.02
C ASP A 59 11.11 14.87 11.07
N SER A 60 10.09 14.33 11.72
CA SER A 60 9.88 12.88 11.83
C SER A 60 8.59 12.45 11.17
N VAL A 61 8.57 11.23 10.67
CA VAL A 61 7.44 10.66 9.92
C VAL A 61 7.07 9.32 10.51
N ASN A 62 5.78 9.05 10.69
CA ASN A 62 5.26 7.74 11.07
C ASN A 62 4.23 7.28 10.04
N VAL A 63 4.50 6.17 9.35
CA VAL A 63 3.53 5.53 8.46
C VAL A 63 2.67 4.59 9.29
N ARG A 64 1.36 4.61 9.07
CA ARG A 64 0.40 3.87 9.89
C ARG A 64 -0.60 3.08 9.06
N LEU A 65 -0.97 1.92 9.58
CA LEU A 65 -2.03 1.07 9.05
C LEU A 65 -3.11 0.98 10.15
N ASN A 66 -4.33 1.42 9.86
CA ASN A 66 -5.41 1.54 10.85
C ASN A 66 -4.99 2.26 12.14
N ASN A 67 -4.25 3.38 12.00
CA ASN A 67 -3.64 4.17 13.08
C ASN A 67 -2.49 3.50 13.85
N GLN A 68 -2.13 2.25 13.57
CA GLN A 68 -0.96 1.59 14.16
C GLN A 68 0.30 1.94 13.37
N VAL A 69 1.33 2.46 14.03
CA VAL A 69 2.62 2.79 13.40
C VAL A 69 3.30 1.51 12.89
N MET A 70 3.57 1.46 11.59
CA MET A 70 4.19 0.33 10.91
C MET A 70 5.66 0.56 10.60
N THR A 71 6.04 1.81 10.33
CA THR A 71 7.42 2.20 10.10
C THR A 71 7.58 3.71 10.32
N SER A 72 8.80 4.16 10.57
CA SER A 72 9.10 5.53 10.91
C SER A 72 10.36 6.02 10.19
N GLY A 73 10.40 7.31 9.89
CA GLY A 73 11.52 7.98 9.26
C GLY A 73 11.84 9.31 9.91
N PHE A 74 12.99 9.87 9.56
CA PHE A 74 13.42 11.19 10.03
C PHE A 74 14.26 11.87 8.95
N ILE A 75 14.13 13.19 8.85
CA ILE A 75 14.94 14.02 7.94
C ILE A 75 16.23 14.39 8.65
N GLY A 76 17.33 13.73 8.28
CA GLY A 76 18.63 13.91 8.90
C GLY A 76 19.63 14.72 8.06
N ASP A 77 19.39 14.86 6.77
CA ASP A 77 20.33 15.47 5.83
C ASP A 77 19.65 16.47 4.88
N ASN A 78 20.34 17.56 4.57
CA ASN A 78 19.84 18.62 3.68
C ASN A 78 19.48 18.10 2.28
N SER A 79 20.13 17.02 1.81
CA SER A 79 19.83 16.41 0.52
C SER A 79 18.47 15.70 0.47
N GLN A 80 17.83 15.47 1.61
CA GLN A 80 16.49 14.89 1.72
C GLN A 80 15.38 15.93 1.63
N ILE A 81 15.70 17.21 1.87
CA ILE A 81 14.72 18.30 1.84
C ILE A 81 14.11 18.42 0.43
N GLY A 82 12.78 18.54 0.37
CA GLY A 82 12.01 18.64 -0.87
C GLY A 82 11.92 17.33 -1.66
N LYS A 83 12.37 16.20 -1.12
CA LYS A 83 12.29 14.88 -1.76
C LYS A 83 11.30 13.96 -1.04
N SER A 84 10.76 13.00 -1.79
CA SER A 84 9.97 11.93 -1.18
C SER A 84 10.83 11.10 -0.23
N VAL A 85 10.25 10.66 0.87
CA VAL A 85 10.89 9.82 1.88
C VAL A 85 10.45 8.37 1.65
N PRO A 86 11.32 7.51 1.09
CA PRO A 86 11.02 6.10 0.94
C PRO A 86 11.12 5.40 2.29
N LEU A 87 10.09 4.63 2.64
CA LEU A 87 10.04 3.81 3.85
C LEU A 87 9.53 2.42 3.49
N PHE A 88 9.92 1.43 4.29
CA PHE A 88 9.47 0.05 4.12
C PHE A 88 8.57 -0.36 5.28
N ILE A 89 7.42 -0.94 4.95
CA ILE A 89 6.60 -1.69 5.89
C ILE A 89 7.00 -3.16 5.79
N GLU A 90 7.54 -3.69 6.88
CA GLU A 90 7.99 -5.08 6.97
C GLU A 90 6.88 -6.06 6.61
N SER A 91 7.22 -7.05 5.76
CA SER A 91 6.29 -8.07 5.28
C SER A 91 5.58 -8.82 6.41
N ASP A 92 6.30 -9.14 7.48
CA ASP A 92 5.79 -9.91 8.64
C ASP A 92 4.75 -9.15 9.46
N ARG A 93 4.66 -7.82 9.26
CA ARG A 93 3.67 -6.96 9.91
C ARG A 93 2.39 -6.80 9.08
N LEU A 94 2.37 -7.30 7.85
CA LEU A 94 1.23 -7.21 6.95
C LEU A 94 0.40 -8.49 7.00
N THR A 95 -0.92 -8.32 6.92
CA THR A 95 -1.87 -9.44 6.80
C THR A 95 -2.82 -9.19 5.65
N THR A 96 -3.48 -10.24 5.16
CA THR A 96 -4.50 -10.09 4.12
C THR A 96 -5.74 -9.41 4.72
N GLY A 97 -6.22 -8.34 4.10
CA GLY A 97 -7.39 -7.61 4.59
C GLY A 97 -7.53 -6.19 4.06
N TYR A 98 -8.57 -5.50 4.53
CA TYR A 98 -8.83 -4.09 4.26
C TYR A 98 -8.22 -3.21 5.34
N PHE A 99 -7.52 -2.16 4.92
CA PHE A 99 -6.85 -1.24 5.81
C PHE A 99 -6.93 0.20 5.31
N ILE A 100 -6.75 1.12 6.25
CA ILE A 100 -6.51 2.53 5.99
C ILE A 100 -5.02 2.78 6.19
N LEU A 101 -4.34 3.21 5.12
CA LEU A 101 -2.94 3.62 5.14
C LEU A 101 -2.88 5.15 5.18
N ASP A 102 -2.12 5.70 6.11
CA ASP A 102 -1.82 7.12 6.18
C ASP A 102 -0.43 7.34 6.82
N TYR A 103 -0.01 8.58 6.96
CA TYR A 103 1.17 8.93 7.73
C TYR A 103 0.94 10.19 8.57
N THR A 104 1.82 10.41 9.55
CA THR A 104 1.91 11.69 10.26
C THR A 104 3.29 12.28 10.12
N VAL A 105 3.37 13.60 10.02
CA VAL A 105 4.62 14.37 10.12
C VAL A 105 4.62 15.11 11.44
N THR A 106 5.72 15.04 12.18
CA THR A 106 5.89 15.79 13.43
C THR A 106 7.09 16.71 13.26
N LEU A 107 6.83 18.02 13.27
CA LEU A 107 7.89 19.02 13.33
C LEU A 107 8.42 19.14 14.77
N PRO A 108 9.70 19.48 14.99
CA PRO A 108 10.27 19.64 16.32
C PRO A 108 9.44 20.57 17.23
N GLY A 109 8.96 20.02 18.35
CA GLY A 109 8.20 20.78 19.36
C GLY A 109 6.72 21.04 19.02
N THR A 110 6.17 20.34 18.02
CA THR A 110 4.76 20.44 17.61
C THR A 110 4.03 19.11 17.74
N ASP A 111 2.69 19.15 17.66
CA ASP A 111 1.88 17.94 17.56
C ASP A 111 1.97 17.33 16.14
N PRO A 112 1.78 16.01 15.98
CA PRO A 112 1.81 15.37 14.67
C PRO A 112 0.64 15.81 13.76
N ASP A 113 0.95 16.23 12.53
CA ASP A 113 -0.03 16.51 11.49
C ASP A 113 -0.30 15.25 10.65
N PRO A 114 -1.58 14.84 10.46
CA PRO A 114 -1.92 13.65 9.68
C PRO A 114 -2.10 13.93 8.18
N SER A 115 -1.70 12.97 7.34
CA SER A 115 -1.97 12.98 5.91
C SER A 115 -3.42 12.62 5.59
N PRO A 116 -3.86 12.84 4.34
CA PRO A 116 -5.02 12.15 3.79
C PRO A 116 -4.92 10.63 3.94
N ARG A 117 -6.07 9.97 4.04
CA ARG A 117 -6.21 8.52 4.22
C ARG A 117 -6.34 7.81 2.87
N THR A 118 -5.63 6.70 2.73
CA THR A 118 -5.68 5.82 1.55
C THR A 118 -6.30 4.48 1.93
N ASN A 119 -7.43 4.12 1.30
CA ASN A 119 -8.01 2.79 1.46
C ASN A 119 -7.19 1.78 0.65
N VAL A 120 -6.74 0.70 1.30
CA VAL A 120 -5.96 -0.37 0.66
C VAL A 120 -6.56 -1.74 0.98
N TYR A 121 -6.48 -2.65 0.01
CA TYR A 121 -6.71 -4.07 0.22
C TYR A 121 -5.42 -4.83 -0.03
N ILE A 122 -4.89 -5.45 1.02
CA ILE A 122 -3.67 -6.24 0.96
C ILE A 122 -4.09 -7.69 0.75
N LYS A 123 -3.55 -8.32 -0.30
CA LYS A 123 -3.76 -9.73 -0.62
C LYS A 123 -2.42 -10.45 -0.72
N LEU A 124 -2.08 -11.18 0.34
CA LEU A 124 -0.81 -11.91 0.45
C LEU A 124 -0.91 -13.38 -0.01
N THR A 125 -2.10 -13.83 -0.42
CA THR A 125 -2.28 -15.18 -0.96
C THR A 125 -1.93 -15.23 -2.44
N ARG A 126 -1.19 -16.27 -2.84
CA ARG A 126 -0.88 -16.53 -4.25
C ARG A 126 -2.14 -16.92 -5.03
N PRO A 127 -2.29 -16.45 -6.27
CA PRO A 127 -3.37 -16.94 -7.14
C PRO A 127 -3.19 -18.45 -7.38
N GLY A 128 -4.31 -19.17 -7.48
CA GLY A 128 -4.32 -20.62 -7.76
C GLY A 128 -4.09 -21.55 -6.56
N GLY A 129 -3.96 -21.02 -5.34
CA GLY A 129 -3.80 -21.85 -4.13
C GLY A 129 -2.41 -22.49 -4.00
N ARG A 130 -2.29 -23.56 -3.20
CA ARG A 130 -1.05 -24.35 -3.07
C ARG A 130 -1.12 -25.54 -4.00
N ASP A 131 -0.11 -25.77 -4.84
CA ASP A 131 -0.09 -27.03 -5.61
C ASP A 131 0.18 -28.21 -4.67
N LEU A 132 -0.82 -29.07 -4.52
CA LEU A 132 -0.80 -30.31 -3.75
C LEU A 132 -0.22 -31.49 -4.54
N ASP A 133 -0.14 -31.41 -5.86
CA ASP A 133 0.33 -32.50 -6.73
C ASP A 133 1.38 -32.03 -7.76
N PRO A 134 2.58 -31.64 -7.29
CA PRO A 134 3.66 -31.20 -8.16
C PRO A 134 4.16 -32.38 -8.99
N GLY A 135 3.63 -32.52 -10.21
CA GLY A 135 3.97 -33.61 -11.14
C GLY A 135 2.85 -33.95 -12.12
N THR A 136 1.61 -33.63 -11.76
CA THR A 136 0.45 -33.76 -12.65
C THR A 136 0.27 -32.46 -13.47
N PRO A 137 0.06 -32.54 -14.80
CA PRO A 137 -0.23 -31.34 -15.59
C PRO A 137 -1.47 -30.59 -15.06
N GLY A 138 -1.26 -29.34 -14.63
CA GLY A 138 -2.29 -28.49 -14.01
C GLY A 138 -1.81 -27.93 -12.67
N HIS A 139 -2.60 -27.04 -12.05
CA HIS A 139 -2.39 -26.62 -10.66
C HIS A 139 -3.59 -27.07 -9.86
N SER A 140 -3.36 -27.97 -8.89
CA SER A 140 -4.43 -28.70 -8.19
C SER A 140 -5.49 -27.82 -7.53
N GLU A 141 -5.10 -26.65 -7.02
CA GLU A 141 -6.01 -25.68 -6.38
C GLU A 141 -6.46 -24.54 -7.32
N LEU A 142 -6.23 -24.66 -8.64
CA LEU A 142 -6.76 -23.72 -9.62
C LEU A 142 -8.22 -24.08 -9.93
N HIS A 143 -9.15 -23.34 -9.33
CA HIS A 143 -10.57 -23.47 -9.64
C HIS A 143 -10.98 -22.53 -10.76
N MET A 144 -11.34 -23.09 -11.91
CA MET A 144 -12.08 -22.37 -12.96
C MET A 144 -13.57 -22.62 -12.75
N VAL A 145 -14.29 -21.61 -12.28
CA VAL A 145 -15.76 -21.64 -12.23
C VAL A 145 -16.28 -20.91 -13.45
N ILE A 146 -16.93 -21.65 -14.34
CA ILE A 146 -17.65 -21.08 -15.47
C ILE A 146 -19.12 -20.91 -15.02
N PRO A 147 -19.70 -19.71 -15.15
CA PRO A 147 -21.12 -19.49 -14.87
C PRO A 147 -22.04 -20.48 -15.61
N GLU A 148 -23.11 -20.95 -14.98
CA GLU A 148 -24.01 -21.98 -15.55
C GLU A 148 -24.68 -21.53 -16.85
N ASP A 149 -25.00 -20.24 -16.99
CA ASP A 149 -25.53 -19.64 -18.21
C ASP A 149 -24.57 -19.79 -19.39
N ILE A 150 -23.26 -19.58 -19.18
CA ILE A 150 -22.25 -19.83 -20.21
C ILE A 150 -22.10 -21.32 -20.54
N LEU A 151 -22.29 -22.21 -19.56
CA LEU A 151 -22.23 -23.66 -19.77
C LEU A 151 -23.45 -24.21 -20.53
N LEU A 152 -24.64 -23.63 -20.30
CA LEU A 152 -25.90 -24.09 -20.90
C LEU A 152 -26.21 -23.46 -22.26
N GLU A 153 -25.95 -22.17 -22.42
CA GLU A 153 -26.32 -21.44 -23.64
C GLU A 153 -25.18 -21.47 -24.69
N GLY A 154 -23.96 -21.83 -24.28
CA GLY A 154 -22.78 -21.77 -25.14
C GLY A 154 -22.43 -20.33 -25.52
N VAL A 155 -21.32 -20.15 -26.23
CA VAL A 155 -21.03 -18.90 -26.92
C VAL A 155 -21.45 -19.11 -28.36
N ASP A 156 -22.64 -18.65 -28.74
CA ASP A 156 -22.96 -18.49 -30.14
C ASP A 156 -22.32 -17.19 -30.66
N ALA A 157 -22.01 -17.19 -31.96
CA ALA A 157 -21.73 -15.93 -32.63
C ALA A 157 -23.09 -15.36 -32.99
N ASP A 158 -23.60 -14.43 -32.18
CA ASP A 158 -24.76 -13.63 -32.58
C ASP A 158 -24.52 -13.06 -33.99
N THR A 159 -25.44 -13.38 -34.90
CA THR A 159 -25.52 -12.87 -36.29
C THR A 159 -26.34 -11.59 -36.34
#